data_AF-A0A2M7TEL7-F1
#
_entry.id   AF-A0A2M7TEL7-F1
#
_cell.length_a   1.000
_cell.length_b   1.000
_cell.length_c   1.000
_cell.angle_alpha   90.00
_cell.angle_beta   90.00
_cell.angle_gamma   90.00
#
_symmetry.space_group_name_H-M   'P 1'
#
loop_
_entity.id
_entity.type
_entity.pdbx_description
1 polymer ?
#
loop_
_entity_poly.entity_id
_entity_poly.type
_entity_poly.pdbx_seq_one_letter_code
_entity_poly.pdbx_strand_id
1 'polypeptide(L)'
;EDDVVSVGNLATSIHSVSVWVKPSSTSQSVIDLDGGTHYISVSSGTVSATGFASPTIYVDGKVLSTLPDTGWHVITVTTATGFTASNVSVGKVGANYFSGQIDDVRIYNYPLTSVQVRDVYNNGAVNFR
;
A
#
# COMPACT_ATOMS: atom_id res chain seq x y z
N GLU A 1 19.42 -6.58 4.48
CA GLU A 1 18.37 -6.83 5.48
C GLU A 1 17.05 -6.66 4.74
N ASP A 2 16.32 -7.75 4.55
CA ASP A 2 14.98 -7.71 3.97
C ASP A 2 14.01 -7.69 5.16
N ASP A 3 13.56 -6.49 5.54
CA ASP A 3 12.67 -6.31 6.69
C ASP A 3 11.23 -6.66 6.31
N VAL A 4 10.66 -7.64 7.01
CA VAL A 4 9.26 -8.06 6.83
C VAL A 4 8.54 -8.01 8.16
N VAL A 5 7.33 -7.44 8.14
CA VAL A 5 6.41 -7.49 9.28
C VAL A 5 5.22 -8.37 8.90
N SER A 6 5.11 -9.53 9.53
CA SER A 6 3.92 -10.38 9.45
C SER A 6 2.99 -10.07 10.60
N VAL A 7 1.78 -9.58 10.28
CA VAL A 7 0.74 -9.26 11.28
C VAL A 7 -0.21 -10.43 11.49
N GLY A 8 -0.28 -11.38 10.54
CA GLY A 8 -1.16 -12.55 10.62
C GLY A 8 -2.61 -12.24 10.19
N ASN A 9 -3.59 -12.89 10.82
CA ASN A 9 -5.01 -12.75 10.50
C ASN A 9 -5.62 -11.58 11.28
N LEU A 10 -6.15 -10.58 10.57
CA LEU A 10 -6.87 -9.46 11.20
C LEU A 10 -8.36 -9.78 11.42
N ALA A 11 -8.91 -10.79 10.73
CA ALA A 11 -10.32 -11.18 10.74
C ALA A 11 -11.32 -10.03 10.47
N THR A 12 -10.84 -8.91 9.97
CA THR A 12 -11.63 -7.73 9.61
C THR A 12 -11.75 -7.63 8.09
N SER A 13 -12.93 -7.22 7.62
CA SER A 13 -13.07 -6.73 6.25
C SER A 13 -12.32 -5.40 6.14
N ILE A 14 -11.34 -5.33 5.24
CA ILE A 14 -10.56 -4.13 4.97
C ILE A 14 -10.99 -3.53 3.64
N HIS A 15 -10.91 -2.21 3.56
CA HIS A 15 -11.36 -1.42 2.43
C HIS A 15 -10.30 -0.44 1.95
N SER A 16 -9.32 -0.07 2.80
CA SER A 16 -8.24 0.81 2.39
C SER A 16 -6.92 0.45 3.04
N VAL A 17 -5.84 0.66 2.29
CA VAL A 17 -4.46 0.50 2.74
C VAL A 17 -3.68 1.74 2.32
N SER A 18 -2.87 2.29 3.22
CA SER A 18 -1.93 3.37 2.94
C SER A 18 -0.55 2.97 3.43
N VAL A 19 0.49 3.26 2.65
CA VAL A 19 1.87 2.93 2.99
C VAL A 19 2.82 3.95 2.40
N TRP A 20 3.77 4.43 3.20
CA TRP A 20 4.90 5.20 2.71
C TRP A 20 5.99 4.25 2.24
N VAL A 21 6.47 4.46 1.01
CA VAL A 21 7.51 3.64 0.39
C VAL A 21 8.61 4.53 -0.16
N LYS A 22 9.85 4.09 -0.01
CA LYS A 22 11.02 4.59 -0.74
C LYS A 22 11.74 3.39 -1.34
N PRO A 23 11.28 2.90 -2.50
CA PRO A 23 11.78 1.65 -3.06
C PRO A 23 13.14 1.84 -3.74
N SER A 24 13.95 0.79 -3.81
CA SER A 24 15.22 0.79 -4.54
C SER A 24 15.04 0.71 -6.07
N SER A 25 13.85 0.34 -6.55
CA SER A 25 13.46 0.33 -7.96
C SER A 25 11.96 0.53 -8.11
N THR A 26 11.47 0.84 -9.30
CA THR A 26 10.02 0.98 -9.56
C THR A 26 9.33 -0.37 -9.87
N SER A 27 9.95 -1.49 -9.50
CA SER A 27 9.38 -2.84 -9.61
C SER A 27 9.54 -3.57 -8.28
N GLN A 28 8.48 -3.57 -7.45
CA GLN A 28 8.53 -4.00 -6.05
C GLN A 28 7.23 -4.70 -5.62
N SER A 29 7.36 -5.66 -4.71
CA SER A 29 6.23 -6.17 -3.93
C SER A 29 6.09 -5.32 -2.67
N VAL A 30 4.90 -4.78 -2.37
CA VAL A 30 4.73 -3.80 -1.29
C VAL A 30 4.11 -4.43 -0.04
N ILE A 31 2.91 -4.99 -0.17
CA ILE A 31 2.17 -5.58 0.96
C ILE A 31 1.21 -6.66 0.44
N ASP A 32 1.24 -7.82 1.09
CA ASP A 32 0.27 -8.91 0.96
C ASP A 32 -0.72 -8.83 2.13
N LEU A 33 -2.00 -9.08 1.86
CA LEU A 33 -3.08 -8.92 2.84
C LEU A 33 -3.74 -10.24 3.22
N ASP A 34 -3.54 -11.30 2.45
CA ASP A 34 -4.26 -12.56 2.62
C ASP A 34 -3.46 -13.83 2.28
N GLY A 35 -2.18 -13.70 1.96
CA GLY A 35 -1.32 -14.81 1.58
C GLY A 35 -1.29 -15.09 0.07
N GLY A 36 -1.64 -14.10 -0.76
CA GLY A 36 -1.25 -14.07 -2.17
C GLY A 36 -2.35 -13.75 -3.18
N THR A 37 -3.59 -13.51 -2.76
CA THR A 37 -4.68 -13.14 -3.69
C THR A 37 -5.10 -11.67 -3.59
N HIS A 38 -4.80 -11.00 -2.47
CA HIS A 38 -5.00 -9.57 -2.25
C HIS A 38 -3.68 -8.90 -1.87
N TYR A 39 -3.10 -8.12 -2.78
CA TYR A 39 -1.81 -7.47 -2.54
C TYR A 39 -1.64 -6.20 -3.36
N ILE A 40 -0.70 -5.35 -2.91
CA ILE A 40 -0.24 -4.16 -3.63
C ILE A 40 1.19 -4.39 -4.11
N SER A 41 1.43 -4.07 -5.37
CA SER A 41 2.75 -4.14 -5.99
C SER A 41 2.96 -2.96 -6.94
N VAL A 42 4.22 -2.76 -7.34
CA VAL A 42 4.61 -1.80 -8.37
C VAL A 42 5.37 -2.58 -9.46
N SER A 43 5.07 -2.34 -10.72
CA SER A 43 5.79 -2.91 -11.86
C SER A 43 6.12 -1.83 -12.87
N SER A 44 7.41 -1.59 -13.09
CA SER A 44 7.91 -0.53 -13.98
C SER A 44 7.23 0.83 -13.76
N GLY A 45 7.04 1.20 -12.50
CA GLY A 45 6.39 2.45 -12.08
C GLY A 45 4.86 2.39 -12.00
N THR A 46 4.21 1.30 -12.41
CA THR A 46 2.75 1.17 -12.30
C THR A 46 2.36 0.47 -11.01
N VAL A 47 1.61 1.15 -10.16
CA VAL A 47 1.01 0.60 -8.94
C VAL A 47 -0.19 -0.27 -9.32
N SER A 48 -0.22 -1.49 -8.80
CA SER A 48 -1.33 -2.46 -8.96
C SER A 48 -1.89 -2.86 -7.59
N ALA A 49 -3.20 -3.06 -7.53
CA ALA A 49 -3.92 -3.55 -6.37
C ALA A 49 -4.65 -4.85 -6.73
N THR A 50 -3.92 -5.96 -6.76
CA THR A 50 -4.44 -7.27 -7.17
C THR A 50 -5.44 -7.80 -6.13
N GLY A 51 -6.56 -8.36 -6.59
CA GLY A 51 -7.62 -8.92 -5.73
C GLY A 51 -8.64 -7.88 -5.25
N PHE A 52 -8.31 -6.59 -5.30
CA PHE A 52 -9.26 -5.53 -4.95
C PHE A 52 -10.32 -5.40 -6.04
N ALA A 53 -11.60 -5.32 -5.67
CA ALA A 53 -12.67 -5.07 -6.63
C ALA A 53 -12.75 -3.57 -6.96
N SER A 54 -12.53 -3.20 -8.22
CA SER A 54 -12.61 -1.82 -8.72
C SER A 54 -11.91 -0.78 -7.82
N PRO A 55 -10.63 -0.96 -7.47
CA PRO A 55 -9.93 -0.07 -6.55
C PRO A 55 -9.72 1.31 -7.17
N THR A 56 -9.69 2.34 -6.34
CA THR A 56 -9.07 3.62 -6.68
C THR A 56 -7.69 3.67 -6.04
N ILE A 57 -6.67 3.98 -6.85
CA ILE A 57 -5.28 4.09 -6.43
C ILE A 57 -4.91 5.57 -6.38
N TYR A 58 -4.21 5.94 -5.32
CA TYR A 58 -3.64 7.25 -5.13
C TYR A 58 -2.14 7.15 -4.91
N VAL A 59 -1.40 8.06 -5.55
CA VAL A 59 0.01 8.33 -5.26
C VAL A 59 0.11 9.79 -4.87
N ASP A 60 0.73 10.07 -3.71
CA ASP A 60 0.90 11.42 -3.15
C ASP A 60 -0.41 12.21 -3.08
N GLY A 61 -1.47 11.54 -2.62
CA GLY A 61 -2.79 12.13 -2.41
C GLY A 61 -3.61 12.38 -3.69
N LYS A 62 -3.10 12.03 -4.88
CA LYS A 62 -3.79 12.22 -6.17
C LYS A 62 -4.22 10.89 -6.75
N VAL A 63 -5.40 10.83 -7.38
CA VAL A 63 -5.85 9.64 -8.12
C VAL A 63 -4.87 9.40 -9.27
N LEU A 64 -3.95 8.47 -9.07
CA LEU A 64 -2.82 8.19 -9.94
C LEU A 64 -2.31 6.80 -9.60
N SER A 65 -2.01 5.99 -10.61
CA SER A 65 -1.46 4.63 -10.47
C SER A 65 0.01 4.56 -10.89
N THR A 66 0.70 5.69 -10.91
CA THR A 66 2.10 5.79 -11.33
C THR A 66 2.95 6.26 -10.16
N LEU A 67 3.91 5.44 -9.78
CA LEU A 67 5.02 5.79 -8.90
C LEU A 67 6.14 6.39 -9.78
N PRO A 68 6.47 7.68 -9.64
CA PRO A 68 7.30 8.39 -10.61
C PRO A 68 8.79 8.02 -10.52
N ASP A 69 9.28 7.74 -9.31
CA ASP A 69 10.68 7.43 -9.05
C ASP A 69 10.86 6.59 -7.76
N THR A 70 12.08 6.57 -7.23
CA THR A 70 12.51 5.80 -6.05
C THR A 70 12.58 6.66 -4.77
N GLY A 71 12.06 7.88 -4.81
CA GLY A 71 11.89 8.76 -3.66
C GLY A 71 10.79 8.29 -2.71
N TRP A 72 10.59 9.05 -1.64
CA TRP A 72 9.47 8.80 -0.71
C TRP A 72 8.15 9.16 -1.37
N HIS A 73 7.26 8.20 -1.43
CA HIS A 73 5.88 8.37 -1.90
C HIS A 73 4.92 7.65 -0.97
N VAL A 74 3.69 8.16 -0.88
CA VAL A 74 2.59 7.40 -0.28
C VAL A 74 1.79 6.70 -1.38
N ILE A 75 1.57 5.40 -1.22
CA ILE A 75 0.60 4.65 -1.99
C ILE A 75 -0.63 4.47 -1.11
N THR A 76 -1.79 4.91 -1.57
CA THR A 76 -3.08 4.63 -0.93
C THR A 76 -4.01 3.93 -1.91
N VAL A 77 -4.59 2.81 -1.49
CA VAL A 77 -5.58 2.06 -2.27
C VAL A 77 -6.87 2.00 -1.47
N THR A 78 -7.99 2.29 -2.12
CA THR A 78 -9.34 2.20 -1.53
C THR A 78 -10.28 1.41 -2.44
N THR A 79 -11.20 0.65 -1.86
CA THR A 79 -12.28 -0.06 -2.57
C THR A 79 -13.59 0.00 -1.78
N ALA A 80 -14.70 0.10 -2.50
CA ALA A 80 -16.03 0.01 -1.92
C ALA A 80 -16.37 -1.41 -1.43
N THR A 81 -15.78 -2.44 -2.03
CA THR A 81 -16.04 -3.85 -1.68
C THR A 81 -14.88 -4.38 -0.86
N GLY A 82 -15.11 -4.52 0.44
CA GLY A 82 -14.08 -5.01 1.36
C GLY A 82 -13.83 -6.51 1.23
N PHE A 83 -12.66 -6.93 1.72
CA PHE A 83 -12.24 -8.33 1.75
C PHE A 83 -11.53 -8.63 3.07
N THR A 84 -11.47 -9.91 3.45
CA THR A 84 -10.86 -10.31 4.71
C THR A 84 -9.34 -10.32 4.60
N ALA A 85 -8.66 -9.57 5.45
CA ALA A 85 -7.20 -9.61 5.58
C ALA A 85 -6.78 -10.79 6.49
N SER A 86 -6.57 -11.97 5.88
CA SER A 86 -6.35 -13.23 6.59
C SER A 86 -4.88 -13.56 6.88
N ASN A 87 -3.94 -12.93 6.17
CA ASN A 87 -2.50 -13.14 6.35
C ASN A 87 -1.72 -11.93 5.82
N VAL A 88 -1.59 -10.90 6.66
CA VAL A 88 -0.93 -9.66 6.27
C VAL A 88 0.58 -9.77 6.42
N SER A 89 1.30 -9.48 5.34
CA SER A 89 2.76 -9.35 5.30
C SER A 89 3.16 -8.04 4.63
N VAL A 90 3.78 -7.15 5.40
CA VAL A 90 4.34 -5.89 4.90
C VAL A 90 5.76 -6.14 4.39
N GLY A 91 6.10 -5.61 3.21
CA GLY A 91 7.43 -5.75 2.62
C GLY A 91 7.63 -7.05 1.84
N LYS A 92 6.55 -7.78 1.53
CA LYS A 92 6.64 -9.07 0.82
C LYS A 92 5.32 -9.44 0.15
N VAL A 93 5.41 -10.08 -1.03
CA VAL A 93 4.32 -10.82 -1.67
C VAL A 93 4.88 -12.15 -2.21
N GLY A 94 4.36 -13.28 -1.75
CA GLY A 94 4.88 -14.60 -2.12
C GLY A 94 6.35 -14.78 -1.73
N ALA A 95 7.25 -14.96 -2.70
CA ALA A 95 8.71 -15.06 -2.48
C ALA A 95 9.46 -13.75 -2.78
N ASN A 96 8.76 -12.70 -3.20
CA ASN A 96 9.35 -11.43 -3.60
C ASN A 96 9.32 -10.45 -2.44
N TYR A 97 10.49 -9.92 -2.08
CA TYR A 97 10.67 -8.98 -0.98
C TYR A 97 10.71 -7.55 -1.52
N PHE A 98 10.22 -6.61 -0.72
CA PHE A 98 10.43 -5.19 -0.94
C PHE A 98 11.90 -4.86 -0.66
N SER A 99 12.54 -4.19 -1.61
CA SER A 99 13.86 -3.59 -1.39
C SER A 99 13.71 -2.08 -1.30
N GLY A 100 14.12 -1.50 -0.16
CA GLY A 100 14.03 -0.08 0.11
C GLY A 100 13.61 0.19 1.55
N GLN A 101 12.92 1.31 1.78
CA GLN A 101 12.34 1.65 3.09
C GLN A 101 10.80 1.68 3.00
N ILE A 102 10.15 1.17 4.04
CA ILE A 102 8.70 1.29 4.26
C ILE A 102 8.49 2.03 5.57
N ASP A 103 7.51 2.92 5.62
CA ASP A 103 7.07 3.58 6.84
C ASP A 103 5.55 3.73 6.86
N ASP A 104 5.00 4.01 8.04
CA ASP A 104 3.67 4.57 8.24
C ASP A 104 2.54 3.81 7.51
N VAL A 105 2.52 2.49 7.73
CA VAL A 105 1.51 1.56 7.20
C VAL A 105 0.21 1.72 7.98
N ARG A 106 -0.88 1.97 7.25
CA ARG A 106 -2.23 2.09 7.80
C ARG A 106 -3.20 1.20 7.02
N ILE A 107 -4.07 0.50 7.74
CA ILE A 107 -5.11 -0.36 7.18
C ILE A 107 -6.45 0.06 7.81
N TYR A 108 -7.48 0.20 6.97
CA TYR A 108 -8.79 0.70 7.37
C TYR A 108 -9.88 -0.30 7.00
N ASN A 109 -10.84 -0.47 7.90
CA ASN A 109 -12.06 -1.26 7.71
C ASN A 109 -13.20 -0.46 7.04
N TYR A 110 -12.88 0.68 6.43
CA TYR A 110 -13.82 1.51 5.68
C TYR A 110 -13.11 2.15 4.48
N PRO A 111 -13.84 2.47 3.39
CA PRO A 111 -13.24 3.13 2.23
C PRO A 111 -12.89 4.58 2.58
N LEU A 112 -11.64 4.96 2.39
CA LEU A 112 -11.23 6.36 2.49
C LEU A 112 -11.83 7.18 1.34
N THR A 113 -12.31 8.38 1.66
CA THR A 113 -12.65 9.42 0.69
C THR A 113 -11.39 10.12 0.17
N SER A 114 -11.47 10.77 -1.00
CA SER A 114 -10.34 11.54 -1.54
C SER A 114 -9.81 12.63 -0.61
N VAL A 115 -10.69 13.23 0.19
CA VAL A 115 -10.30 14.22 1.22
C VAL A 115 -9.47 13.55 2.32
N GLN A 116 -9.93 12.43 2.85
CA GLN A 116 -9.19 11.67 3.87
C GLN A 116 -7.86 11.15 3.34
N VAL A 117 -7.78 10.71 2.08
CA VAL A 117 -6.52 10.30 1.45
C VAL A 117 -5.52 11.46 1.41
N ARG A 118 -5.99 12.66 1.05
CA ARG A 118 -5.14 13.86 1.07
C ARG A 118 -4.67 14.21 2.48
N ASP A 119 -5.53 14.05 3.48
CA ASP A 119 -5.16 14.29 4.88
C ASP A 119 -4.11 13.27 5.37
N VAL A 120 -4.25 11.99 4.98
CA VAL A 120 -3.25 10.94 5.25
C VAL A 120 -1.89 11.30 4.62
N TYR A 121 -1.87 11.74 3.35
CA TYR A 121 -0.65 12.21 2.70
C TYR A 121 -0.03 13.40 3.45
N ASN A 122 -0.81 14.43 3.77
CA ASN A 122 -0.29 15.64 4.43
C ASN A 122 0.22 15.39 5.85
N ASN A 123 -0.39 14.46 6.59
CA ASN A 123 0.00 14.14 7.97
C ASN A 123 1.19 13.16 8.04
N GLY A 124 1.40 12.34 7.02
CA GLY A 124 2.58 11.47 6.90
C GLY A 124 3.79 12.16 6.26
N ALA A 125 3.56 13.19 5.45
CA ALA A 125 4.61 14.02 4.88
C ALA A 125 5.21 14.90 5.98
N VAL A 126 6.21 14.39 6.71
CA VAL A 126 6.92 15.20 7.70
C VAL A 126 7.63 16.33 6.95
N ASN A 127 7.08 17.55 7.04
CA ASN A 127 7.71 18.75 6.51
C ASN A 127 8.90 19.10 7.41
N PHE A 128 10.08 18.55 7.12
CA PHE A 128 11.31 19.11 7.68
C PHE A 128 11.54 20.48 7.01
N ARG A 129 11.33 21.56 7.78
CA ARG A 129 11.77 22.91 7.44
C ARG A 129 13.20 23.13 7.93
#